data_AF-A0A957KWR3-F1
#
_entry.id   AF-A0A957KWR3-F1
#
_cell.length_a   1.000
_cell.length_b   1.000
_cell.length_c   1.000
_cell.angle_alpha   90.00
_cell.angle_beta   90.00
_cell.angle_gamma   90.00
#
_symmetry.space_group_name_H-M   'P 1'
#
loop_
_entity.id
_entity.type
_entity.pdbx_description
1 polymer ?
#
loop_
_entity_poly.entity_id
_entity_poly.type
_entity_poly.pdbx_seq_one_letter_code
_entity_poly.pdbx_strand_id
1 'polypeptide(L)'
;MTTNSAHHPILDITRIAVALKDAEIGHNIDYHASVDSTMAVAHRLAVDPATRSGTIVVAEEQTSGLGRLQRRWLAPPNQALLATLILKAPHLPANIAFLPMIAGIAAVRAIAWLVPDLTDDLGLKWPNDVVIGADLAGARKTGGILIESSFLRDQVDFALVGIGINVNQDAATLPVVPADAPPPTSL
;
A
#
# COMPACT_ATOMS: atom_id res chain seq x y z
N MET A 1 23.25 -11.87 -22.65
CA MET A 1 23.79 -10.71 -21.91
C MET A 1 23.01 -9.48 -22.32
N THR A 2 22.09 -9.00 -21.46
CA THR A 2 21.62 -7.60 -21.38
C THR A 2 20.70 -7.49 -20.16
N THR A 3 21.27 -7.56 -18.96
CA THR A 3 20.59 -7.07 -17.75
C THR A 3 20.73 -5.55 -17.74
N ASN A 4 19.83 -4.84 -18.40
CA ASN A 4 19.67 -3.42 -18.14
C ASN A 4 18.69 -3.29 -16.96
N SER A 5 19.19 -3.50 -15.73
CA SER A 5 18.41 -3.13 -14.56
C SER A 5 18.40 -1.61 -14.51
N ALA A 6 17.37 -0.99 -15.07
CA ALA A 6 17.12 0.41 -14.83
C ALA A 6 17.05 0.60 -13.31
N HIS A 7 18.07 1.22 -12.72
CA HIS A 7 18.05 1.58 -11.31
C HIS A 7 17.01 2.70 -11.17
N HIS A 8 15.82 2.34 -10.71
CA HIS A 8 14.83 3.33 -10.31
C HIS A 8 15.34 4.07 -9.07
N PRO A 9 15.19 5.41 -9.02
CA PRO A 9 15.63 6.18 -7.87
C PRO A 9 14.86 5.78 -6.61
N ILE A 10 15.53 5.83 -5.47
CA ILE A 10 14.90 5.69 -4.15
C ILE A 10 14.02 6.91 -3.83
N LEU A 11 13.17 6.79 -2.82
CA LEU A 11 12.33 7.88 -2.33
C LEU A 11 13.18 9.04 -1.79
N ASP A 12 12.92 10.24 -2.30
CA ASP A 12 13.46 11.47 -1.74
C ASP A 12 12.63 11.89 -0.52
N ILE A 13 13.01 11.39 0.64
CA ILE A 13 12.30 11.63 1.91
C ILE A 13 12.25 13.12 2.26
N THR A 14 13.27 13.89 1.87
CA THR A 14 13.27 15.35 2.11
C THR A 14 12.17 16.01 1.29
N ARG A 15 12.07 15.68 0.00
CA ARG A 15 11.03 16.20 -0.88
C ARG A 15 9.64 15.76 -0.44
N ILE A 16 9.48 14.51 -0.01
CA ILE A 16 8.20 13.99 0.49
C ILE A 16 7.80 14.73 1.78
N ALA A 17 8.72 14.88 2.74
CA ALA A 17 8.46 15.61 3.98
C ALA A 17 8.05 17.06 3.72
N VAL A 18 8.69 17.74 2.76
CA VAL A 18 8.31 19.11 2.36
C VAL A 18 6.92 19.14 1.73
N ALA A 19 6.60 18.19 0.87
CA ALA A 19 5.29 18.10 0.20
C ALA A 19 4.15 17.79 1.18
N LEU A 20 4.44 16.99 2.23
CA LEU A 20 3.45 16.55 3.22
C LEU A 20 3.41 17.40 4.49
N LYS A 21 4.22 18.47 4.60
CA LYS A 21 4.38 19.24 5.85
C LYS A 21 3.06 19.76 6.46
N ASP A 22 2.08 20.08 5.61
CA ASP A 22 0.77 20.63 6.00
C ASP A 22 -0.35 19.58 5.96
N ALA A 23 -0.02 18.32 5.66
CA ALA A 23 -0.98 17.22 5.62
C ALA A 23 -1.37 16.80 7.04
N GLU A 24 -2.67 16.61 7.28
CA GLU A 24 -3.20 16.17 8.57
C GLU A 24 -2.64 14.79 8.98
N ILE A 25 -2.44 13.90 8.01
CA ILE A 25 -1.88 12.55 8.15
C ILE A 25 -0.77 12.32 7.12
N GLY A 26 0.15 11.40 7.43
CA GLY A 26 1.25 11.00 6.54
C GLY A 26 2.51 11.87 6.62
N HIS A 27 2.50 12.95 7.43
CA HIS A 27 3.64 13.87 7.52
C HIS A 27 4.77 13.39 8.46
N ASN A 28 4.48 12.49 9.40
CA ASN A 28 5.51 11.85 10.24
C ASN A 28 5.98 10.57 9.56
N ILE A 29 7.14 10.63 8.91
CA ILE A 29 7.64 9.58 8.01
C ILE A 29 8.70 8.74 8.72
N ASP A 30 8.43 7.44 8.82
CA ASP A 30 9.35 6.41 9.29
C ASP A 30 9.87 5.62 8.08
N TYR A 31 11.08 5.97 7.63
CA TYR A 31 11.66 5.45 6.39
C TYR A 31 12.66 4.33 6.63
N HIS A 32 12.61 3.30 5.78
CA HIS A 32 13.55 2.18 5.79
C HIS A 32 14.04 1.84 4.39
N ALA A 33 15.31 1.46 4.26
CA ALA A 33 15.81 0.92 3.00
C ALA A 33 15.25 -0.50 2.72
N SER A 34 15.11 -1.34 3.75
CA SER A 34 14.60 -2.70 3.61
C SER A 34 14.05 -3.21 4.94
N VAL A 35 12.87 -3.83 4.91
CA VAL A 35 12.18 -4.40 6.07
C VAL A 35 11.58 -5.76 5.74
N ASP A 36 11.16 -6.51 6.76
CA ASP A 36 10.30 -7.67 6.58
C ASP A 36 8.95 -7.27 5.98
N SER A 37 8.27 -6.32 6.64
CA SER A 37 7.00 -5.75 6.21
C SER A 37 6.80 -4.37 6.86
N THR A 38 6.37 -3.39 6.07
CA THR A 38 5.97 -2.08 6.62
C THR A 38 4.82 -2.24 7.62
N MET A 39 3.95 -3.24 7.43
CA MET A 39 2.87 -3.57 8.36
C MET A 39 3.41 -4.05 9.72
N ALA A 40 4.46 -4.86 9.73
CA ALA A 40 5.08 -5.35 10.97
C ALA A 40 5.76 -4.22 11.75
N VAL A 41 6.45 -3.32 11.05
CA VAL A 41 7.01 -2.09 11.64
C VAL A 41 5.89 -1.22 12.21
N ALA A 42 4.82 -1.00 11.42
CA ALA A 42 3.70 -0.18 11.83
C ALA A 42 2.99 -0.71 13.08
N HIS A 43 2.84 -2.04 13.23
CA HIS A 43 2.36 -2.65 14.47
C HIS A 43 3.24 -2.32 15.68
N ARG A 44 4.56 -2.47 15.54
CA ARG A 44 5.52 -2.16 16.62
C ARG A 44 5.45 -0.69 17.03
N LEU A 45 5.30 0.22 16.07
CA LEU A 45 5.13 1.64 16.35
C LEU A 45 3.75 1.94 16.95
N ALA A 46 2.68 1.33 16.45
CA ALA A 46 1.32 1.66 16.86
C ALA A 46 1.02 1.35 18.33
N VAL A 47 1.68 0.34 18.91
CA VAL A 47 1.57 0.02 20.35
C VAL A 47 2.30 1.01 21.25
N ASP A 48 3.24 1.80 20.73
CA ASP A 48 3.90 2.86 21.48
C ASP A 48 2.91 4.05 21.69
N PRO A 49 2.64 4.45 22.95
CA PRO A 49 1.81 5.62 23.24
C PRO A 49 2.35 6.93 22.66
N ALA A 50 3.67 7.03 22.41
CA ALA A 50 4.30 8.20 21.81
C ALA A 50 4.06 8.30 20.29
N THR A 51 3.70 7.19 19.63
CA THR A 51 3.43 7.19 18.19
C THR A 51 2.16 7.98 17.89
N ARG A 52 2.33 9.05 17.11
CA ARG A 52 1.23 9.91 16.67
C ARG A 52 0.38 9.22 15.60
N SER A 53 -0.93 9.41 15.69
CA SER A 53 -1.83 9.11 14.57
C SER A 53 -1.39 9.88 13.32
N GLY A 54 -1.46 9.24 12.17
CA GLY A 54 -0.96 9.78 10.90
C GLY A 54 0.51 9.48 10.62
N THR A 55 1.22 8.76 11.48
CA THR A 55 2.58 8.27 11.16
C THR A 55 2.53 7.29 9.99
N ILE A 56 3.42 7.43 9.02
CA ILE A 56 3.52 6.55 7.87
C ILE A 56 4.88 5.84 7.85
N VAL A 57 4.84 4.53 7.76
CA VAL A 57 6.04 3.71 7.50
C VAL A 57 6.18 3.54 6.00
N VAL A 58 7.37 3.77 5.45
CA VAL A 58 7.68 3.57 4.04
C VAL A 58 8.98 2.79 3.89
N ALA A 59 9.04 1.91 2.89
CA ALA A 59 10.23 1.14 2.59
C ALA A 59 10.51 1.03 1.09
N GLU A 60 11.79 0.95 0.70
CA GLU A 60 12.17 0.65 -0.69
C GLU A 60 11.99 -0.84 -1.04
N GLU A 61 12.06 -1.71 -0.04
CA GLU A 61 11.93 -3.16 -0.18
C GLU A 61 11.19 -3.80 1.00
N GLN A 62 10.34 -4.78 0.68
CA GLN A 62 9.79 -5.73 1.65
C GLN A 62 10.23 -7.16 1.32
N THR A 63 10.98 -7.78 2.23
CA THR A 63 11.50 -9.14 2.06
C THR A 63 10.46 -10.23 2.36
N SER A 64 9.44 -9.91 3.16
CA SER A 64 8.37 -10.82 3.59
C SER A 64 7.00 -10.13 3.55
N GLY A 65 6.74 -9.35 2.49
CA GLY A 65 5.47 -8.66 2.31
C GLY A 65 4.27 -9.61 2.25
N LEU A 66 3.17 -9.19 2.88
CA LEU A 66 1.93 -9.95 2.96
C LEU A 66 0.77 -9.14 2.35
N GLY A 67 -0.08 -9.83 1.61
CA GLY A 67 -1.43 -9.42 1.30
C GLY A 67 -2.46 -10.14 2.18
N ARG A 68 -3.74 -10.00 1.81
CA ARG A 68 -4.83 -10.70 2.49
C ARG A 68 -4.62 -12.22 2.45
N LEU A 69 -5.17 -12.90 3.46
CA LEU A 69 -5.12 -14.36 3.59
C LEU A 69 -3.69 -14.92 3.53
N GLN A 70 -2.72 -14.16 4.05
CA GLN A 70 -1.30 -14.55 4.12
C GLN A 70 -0.65 -14.83 2.74
N ARG A 71 -1.25 -14.33 1.65
CA ARG A 71 -0.63 -14.40 0.33
C ARG A 71 0.59 -13.49 0.29
N ARG A 72 1.68 -13.93 -0.35
CA ARG A 72 2.89 -13.09 -0.48
C ARG A 72 2.63 -11.89 -1.39
N TRP A 73 3.13 -10.74 -0.96
CA TRP A 73 3.29 -9.54 -1.77
C TRP A 73 4.76 -9.41 -2.16
N LEU A 74 5.06 -9.65 -3.44
CA LEU A 74 6.42 -9.63 -3.96
C LEU A 74 6.71 -8.26 -4.56
N ALA A 75 7.59 -7.51 -3.90
CA ALA A 75 8.03 -6.19 -4.34
C ALA A 75 9.56 -6.13 -4.24
N PRO A 76 10.27 -6.42 -5.34
CA PRO A 76 11.71 -6.18 -5.40
C PRO A 76 12.03 -4.70 -5.13
N PRO A 77 13.29 -4.37 -4.75
CA PRO A 77 13.68 -3.00 -4.46
C PRO A 77 13.27 -2.01 -5.55
N ASN A 78 12.68 -0.90 -5.11
CA ASN A 78 12.34 0.27 -5.95
C ASN A 78 11.28 -0.02 -7.04
N GLN A 79 10.57 -1.16 -6.96
CA GLN A 79 9.56 -1.55 -7.95
C GLN A 79 8.13 -1.09 -7.60
N ALA A 80 7.87 -0.90 -6.31
CA ALA A 80 6.55 -0.57 -5.78
C ALA A 80 6.66 0.50 -4.69
N LEU A 81 5.62 1.31 -4.56
CA LEU A 81 5.38 2.10 -3.36
C LEU A 81 4.89 1.14 -2.26
N LEU A 82 5.65 1.05 -1.18
CA LEU A 82 5.35 0.21 -0.03
C LEU A 82 5.19 1.11 1.19
N ALA A 83 3.95 1.26 1.65
CA ALA A 83 3.63 2.14 2.76
C ALA A 83 2.65 1.51 3.74
N THR A 84 2.71 1.91 5.01
CA THR A 84 1.67 1.60 5.99
C THR A 84 1.41 2.82 6.86
N LEU A 85 0.18 3.34 6.77
CA LEU A 85 -0.27 4.48 7.57
C LEU A 85 -0.88 3.98 8.89
N ILE A 86 -0.47 4.58 10.01
CA ILE A 86 -0.97 4.29 11.35
C ILE A 86 -2.06 5.30 11.68
N LEU A 87 -3.28 4.83 11.90
CA LEU A 87 -4.43 5.63 12.35
C LEU A 87 -4.77 5.27 13.80
N LYS A 88 -4.72 6.28 14.67
CA LYS A 88 -5.23 6.26 16.05
C LYS A 88 -6.25 7.41 16.19
N ALA A 89 -6.93 7.52 17.32
CA ALA A 89 -7.75 8.70 17.61
C ALA A 89 -6.94 10.00 17.41
N PRO A 90 -7.53 11.07 16.83
CA PRO A 90 -8.92 11.20 16.40
C PRO A 90 -9.18 10.76 14.94
N HIS A 91 -8.18 10.30 14.18
CA HIS A 91 -8.30 10.01 12.74
C HIS A 91 -8.92 8.64 12.39
N LEU A 92 -9.36 7.87 13.40
CA LEU A 92 -10.07 6.63 13.16
C LEU A 92 -11.47 6.92 12.59
N PRO A 93 -11.89 6.24 11.51
CA PRO A 93 -13.25 6.39 11.02
C PRO A 93 -14.26 5.83 12.03
N ALA A 94 -15.49 6.37 12.02
CA ALA A 94 -16.57 5.86 12.87
C ALA A 94 -16.88 4.37 12.63
N ASN A 95 -16.65 3.88 11.40
CA ASN A 95 -16.74 2.46 11.07
C ASN A 95 -15.51 2.02 10.28
N ILE A 96 -14.66 1.20 10.91
CA ILE A 96 -13.42 0.68 10.33
C ILE A 96 -13.65 -0.22 9.11
N ALA A 97 -14.84 -0.81 8.97
CA ALA A 97 -15.18 -1.65 7.83
C ALA A 97 -15.14 -0.88 6.48
N PHE A 98 -15.26 0.45 6.51
CA PHE A 98 -15.12 1.28 5.31
C PHE A 98 -13.68 1.65 4.97
N LEU A 99 -12.73 1.43 5.88
CA LEU A 99 -11.34 1.85 5.69
C LEU A 99 -10.66 1.24 4.44
N PRO A 100 -10.88 -0.04 4.07
CA PRO A 100 -10.34 -0.58 2.82
C PRO A 100 -10.85 0.17 1.59
N MET A 101 -12.14 0.54 1.58
CA MET A 101 -12.76 1.27 0.48
C MET A 101 -12.26 2.72 0.41
N ILE A 102 -12.17 3.40 1.55
CA ILE A 102 -11.63 4.77 1.64
C ILE A 102 -10.20 4.81 1.09
N ALA A 103 -9.33 3.91 1.57
CA ALA A 103 -7.95 3.82 1.13
C ALA A 103 -7.82 3.42 -0.35
N GLY A 104 -8.66 2.50 -0.83
CA GLY A 104 -8.70 2.10 -2.23
C GLY A 104 -9.09 3.24 -3.17
N ILE A 105 -10.14 4.01 -2.81
CA ILE A 105 -10.55 5.20 -3.57
C ILE A 105 -9.45 6.27 -3.54
N ALA A 106 -8.79 6.48 -2.39
CA ALA A 106 -7.68 7.42 -2.29
C ALA A 106 -6.51 7.03 -3.22
N ALA A 107 -6.16 5.73 -3.27
CA ALA A 107 -5.13 5.22 -4.17
C ALA A 107 -5.51 5.41 -5.65
N VAL A 108 -6.73 5.04 -6.05
CA VAL A 108 -7.24 5.24 -7.42
C VAL A 108 -7.17 6.73 -7.81
N ARG A 109 -7.64 7.62 -6.94
CA ARG A 109 -7.61 9.07 -7.18
C ARG A 109 -6.18 9.61 -7.30
N ALA A 110 -5.26 9.14 -6.47
CA ALA A 110 -3.86 9.56 -6.52
C ALA A 110 -3.19 9.13 -7.84
N ILE A 111 -3.45 7.89 -8.31
CA ILE A 111 -2.91 7.40 -9.58
C ILE A 111 -3.54 8.17 -10.75
N ALA A 112 -4.85 8.35 -10.78
CA ALA A 112 -5.54 9.11 -11.84
C ALA A 112 -5.06 10.56 -11.90
N TRP A 113 -4.77 11.19 -10.76
CA TRP A 113 -4.19 12.54 -10.72
C TRP A 113 -2.78 12.61 -11.30
N LEU A 114 -1.94 11.59 -11.05
CA LEU A 114 -0.58 11.51 -11.59
C LEU A 114 -0.54 11.09 -13.06
N VAL A 115 -1.48 10.24 -13.50
CA VAL A 115 -1.54 9.67 -14.84
C VAL A 115 -2.97 9.81 -15.38
N PRO A 116 -3.36 11.01 -15.84
CA PRO A 116 -4.74 11.29 -16.27
C PRO A 116 -5.25 10.38 -17.38
N ASP A 117 -4.37 9.93 -18.26
CA ASP A 117 -4.70 9.02 -19.38
C ASP A 117 -5.22 7.65 -18.90
N LEU A 118 -4.95 7.26 -17.66
CA LEU A 118 -5.45 6.01 -17.07
C LEU A 118 -6.80 6.17 -16.34
N THR A 119 -7.34 7.38 -16.25
CA THR A 119 -8.50 7.68 -15.37
C THR A 119 -9.71 6.79 -15.66
N ASP A 120 -10.02 6.57 -16.95
CA ASP A 120 -11.20 5.79 -17.36
C ASP A 120 -10.99 4.27 -17.20
N ASP A 121 -9.74 3.82 -17.10
CA ASP A 121 -9.36 2.41 -16.94
C ASP A 121 -9.06 2.05 -15.47
N LEU A 122 -8.92 3.04 -14.58
CA LEU A 122 -8.59 2.80 -13.18
C LEU A 122 -9.83 2.42 -12.36
N GLY A 123 -9.73 1.29 -11.66
CA GLY A 123 -10.82 0.75 -10.87
C GLY A 123 -10.40 0.25 -9.50
N LEU A 124 -11.39 0.04 -8.65
CA LEU A 124 -11.25 -0.72 -7.40
C LEU A 124 -12.03 -2.03 -7.55
N LYS A 125 -11.31 -3.16 -7.60
CA LYS A 125 -11.93 -4.46 -7.46
C LYS A 125 -12.08 -4.76 -5.96
N TRP A 126 -13.34 -4.80 -5.53
CA TRP A 126 -13.67 -5.00 -4.13
C TRP A 126 -13.13 -6.35 -3.61
N PRO A 127 -12.59 -6.42 -2.39
CA PRO A 127 -12.57 -5.36 -1.37
C PRO A 127 -11.33 -4.46 -1.35
N ASN A 128 -10.29 -4.76 -2.12
CA ASN A 128 -8.96 -4.26 -1.76
C ASN A 128 -7.94 -4.16 -2.91
N ASP A 129 -8.33 -4.46 -4.14
CA ASP A 129 -7.40 -4.50 -5.27
C ASP A 129 -7.60 -3.25 -6.14
N VAL A 130 -6.52 -2.50 -6.36
CA VAL A 130 -6.48 -1.40 -7.33
C VAL A 130 -6.12 -2.01 -8.68
N VAL A 131 -6.92 -1.75 -9.71
CA VAL A 131 -6.82 -2.43 -11.01
C VAL A 131 -6.82 -1.42 -12.16
N ILE A 132 -6.26 -1.84 -13.30
CA ILE A 132 -6.26 -1.10 -14.57
C ILE A 132 -6.87 -1.98 -15.66
N GLY A 133 -7.89 -1.47 -16.36
CA GLY A 133 -8.51 -2.06 -17.54
C GLY A 133 -9.94 -1.56 -17.75
N ALA A 134 -10.36 -1.47 -19.01
CA ALA A 134 -11.68 -0.96 -19.41
C ALA A 134 -12.86 -1.78 -18.86
N ASP A 135 -12.65 -3.07 -18.55
CA ASP A 135 -13.62 -3.91 -17.87
C ASP A 135 -12.98 -4.63 -16.67
N LEU A 136 -13.78 -4.96 -15.64
CA LEU A 136 -13.29 -5.63 -14.43
C LEU A 136 -12.96 -7.11 -14.62
N ALA A 137 -13.32 -7.71 -15.76
CA ALA A 137 -13.13 -9.12 -16.07
C ALA A 137 -11.76 -9.39 -16.72
N GLY A 138 -11.13 -8.37 -17.30
CA GLY A 138 -9.78 -8.37 -17.84
C GLY A 138 -8.85 -7.37 -17.15
N ALA A 139 -9.33 -6.63 -16.15
CA ALA A 139 -8.54 -5.66 -15.42
C ALA A 139 -7.38 -6.33 -14.67
N ARG A 140 -6.18 -5.76 -14.80
CA ARG A 140 -4.97 -6.26 -14.14
C ARG A 140 -4.77 -5.52 -12.84
N LYS A 141 -4.34 -6.25 -11.81
CA LYS A 141 -4.01 -5.65 -10.51
C LYS A 141 -2.72 -4.82 -10.61
N THR A 142 -2.83 -3.55 -10.23
CA THR A 142 -1.69 -2.62 -10.10
C THR A 142 -1.35 -2.32 -8.64
N GLY A 143 -2.27 -2.58 -7.71
CA GLY A 143 -2.03 -2.31 -6.30
C GLY A 143 -2.95 -3.07 -5.37
N GLY A 144 -2.63 -3.05 -4.09
CA GLY A 144 -3.38 -3.70 -3.03
C GLY A 144 -3.44 -2.85 -1.77
N ILE A 145 -4.60 -2.84 -1.15
CA ILE A 145 -4.84 -2.27 0.18
C ILE A 145 -4.94 -3.42 1.19
N LEU A 146 -4.35 -3.25 2.36
CA LEU A 146 -4.49 -4.19 3.48
C LEU A 146 -4.80 -3.40 4.74
N ILE A 147 -5.90 -3.75 5.40
CA ILE A 147 -6.27 -3.15 6.69
C ILE A 147 -6.06 -4.18 7.79
N GLU A 148 -5.35 -3.77 8.83
CA GLU A 148 -5.27 -4.48 10.10
C GLU A 148 -5.68 -3.54 11.24
N SER A 149 -6.24 -4.09 12.32
CA SER A 149 -6.78 -3.28 13.40
C SER A 149 -6.59 -3.95 14.75
N SER A 150 -6.29 -3.15 15.76
CA SER A 150 -6.24 -3.57 17.16
C SER A 150 -7.44 -3.03 17.92
N PHE A 151 -7.94 -3.81 18.88
CA PHE A 151 -9.07 -3.46 19.73
C PHE A 151 -8.67 -3.48 21.19
N LEU A 152 -9.10 -2.47 21.94
CA LEU A 152 -8.98 -2.38 23.39
C LEU A 152 -10.37 -2.10 23.98
N ARG A 153 -10.87 -3.03 24.82
CA ARG A 153 -12.18 -2.91 25.51
C ARG A 153 -13.31 -2.51 24.55
N ASP A 154 -13.45 -3.27 23.47
CA ASP A 154 -14.46 -3.11 22.40
C ASP A 154 -14.36 -1.85 21.55
N GLN A 155 -13.32 -1.03 21.74
CA GLN A 155 -13.02 0.11 20.88
C GLN A 155 -11.79 -0.18 20.03
N VAL A 156 -11.74 0.38 18.82
CA VAL A 156 -10.54 0.34 18.00
C VAL A 156 -9.47 1.18 18.68
N ASP A 157 -8.34 0.56 19.02
CA ASP A 157 -7.16 1.24 19.56
C ASP A 157 -6.38 1.92 18.42
N PHE A 158 -6.09 1.15 17.38
CA PHE A 158 -5.49 1.66 16.15
C PHE A 158 -5.89 0.82 14.94
N ALA A 159 -5.77 1.44 13.76
CA ALA A 159 -5.91 0.81 12.45
C ALA A 159 -4.65 1.07 11.62
N LEU A 160 -4.21 0.06 10.90
CA LEU A 160 -3.07 0.12 9.99
C LEU A 160 -3.58 0.01 8.57
N VAL A 161 -3.18 0.94 7.71
CA VAL A 161 -3.56 1.00 6.29
C VAL A 161 -2.31 0.70 5.47
N GLY A 162 -2.12 -0.56 5.13
CA GLY A 162 -1.10 -1.01 4.19
C GLY A 162 -1.48 -0.66 2.76
N ILE A 163 -0.57 -0.02 2.04
CA ILE A 163 -0.72 0.45 0.66
C ILE A 163 0.47 -0.07 -0.13
N GLY A 164 0.23 -1.01 -1.04
CA GLY A 164 1.23 -1.50 -1.99
C GLY A 164 0.80 -1.17 -3.41
N ILE A 165 1.53 -0.32 -4.12
CA ILE A 165 1.23 0.06 -5.52
C ILE A 165 2.44 -0.25 -6.39
N ASN A 166 2.25 -1.01 -7.46
CA ASN A 166 3.28 -1.28 -8.45
C ASN A 166 3.51 0.00 -9.27
N VAL A 167 4.75 0.49 -9.28
CA VAL A 167 5.10 1.75 -9.97
C VAL A 167 6.03 1.48 -11.14
N ASN A 168 7.12 0.75 -10.88
CA ASN A 168 8.18 0.50 -11.85
C ASN A 168 8.23 -0.97 -12.30
N GLN A 169 7.35 -1.82 -11.76
CA GLN A 169 7.41 -3.26 -11.96
C GLN A 169 7.12 -3.63 -13.42
N ASP A 170 8.08 -4.31 -14.05
CA ASP A 170 7.91 -4.85 -15.39
C ASP A 170 6.97 -6.07 -15.35
N ALA A 171 5.89 -6.01 -16.13
CA ALA A 171 4.93 -7.09 -16.26
C ALA A 171 5.58 -8.43 -16.69
N ALA A 172 6.67 -8.39 -17.46
CA ALA A 172 7.43 -9.58 -17.87
C ALA A 172 8.19 -10.24 -16.71
N THR A 173 8.41 -9.51 -15.61
CA THR A 173 9.12 -9.99 -14.41
C THR A 173 8.18 -10.41 -13.29
N LEU A 174 6.86 -10.28 -13.51
CA LEU A 174 5.87 -10.77 -12.55
C LEU A 174 5.96 -12.29 -12.44
N PRO A 175 5.88 -12.84 -11.22
CA PRO A 175 5.87 -14.28 -11.02
C PRO A 175 4.65 -14.89 -11.74
N VAL A 176 4.87 -15.99 -12.43
CA VAL A 176 3.79 -16.78 -13.02
C VAL A 176 2.91 -17.29 -11.88
N VAL A 177 1.63 -16.92 -11.89
CA VAL A 177 0.65 -17.45 -10.93
C VAL A 177 0.53 -18.96 -11.20
N PRO A 178 0.84 -19.84 -10.24
CA PRO A 178 0.68 -21.29 -10.42
C PRO A 178 -0.76 -21.63 -10.81
N ALA A 179 -0.94 -22.60 -11.70
CA ALA A 179 -2.28 -22.99 -12.20
C ALA A 179 -3.19 -23.55 -11.08
N ASP A 180 -2.59 -24.04 -9.99
CA ASP A 180 -3.23 -24.57 -8.79
C ASP A 180 -3.32 -23.55 -7.64
N ALA A 181 -2.77 -22.34 -7.82
CA ALA A 181 -3.02 -21.27 -6.87
C ALA A 181 -4.53 -21.05 -6.79
N PRO A 182 -5.11 -20.85 -5.58
CA PRO A 182 -6.49 -20.41 -5.50
C PRO A 182 -6.58 -19.19 -6.42
N PRO A 183 -7.61 -19.12 -7.30
CA PRO A 183 -7.67 -18.08 -8.30
C PRO A 183 -7.37 -16.76 -7.61
N PRO A 184 -6.50 -15.91 -8.20
CA PRO A 184 -6.42 -14.55 -7.70
C PRO A 184 -7.86 -14.07 -7.53
N THR A 185 -8.13 -13.37 -6.43
CA THR A 185 -9.49 -12.85 -6.17
C THR A 185 -9.98 -11.95 -7.32
N SER A 186 -9.11 -11.72 -8.30
CA SER A 186 -9.29 -11.24 -9.66
C SER A 186 -8.79 -12.25 -10.73
N LEU A 187 -9.69 -12.96 -11.43
CA LEU A 187 -9.64 -12.96 -12.89
C LEU A 187 -10.38 -11.71 -13.35
#